data_AF-A0A934XNJ4-F1
#
_entry.id   AF-A0A934XNJ4-F1
#
_cell.length_a   1.000
_cell.length_b   1.000
_cell.length_c   1.000
_cell.angle_alpha   90.00
_cell.angle_beta   90.00
_cell.angle_gamma   90.00
#
_symmetry.space_group_name_H-M   'P 1'
#
loop_
_entity.id
_entity.type
_entity.pdbx_description
1 polymer ?
#
loop_
_entity_poly.entity_id
_entity_poly.type
_entity_poly.pdbx_seq_one_letter_code
_entity_poly.pdbx_strand_id
1 'polypeptide(L)'
;MSGREPTLQEFHPDIRDIPLNMIDLSDSPVRDEADYHKVSKAEMVAGFAKLTQVRRWISQGATDQWLYDAAQEAREGGTTEAQSHYNIYRVFYGDNAIVLERVGDRYRVLNGYHRLAVAQELGWTTIPAKVINS
;
A
#
# COMPACT_ATOMS: atom_id res chain seq x y z
N MET A 1 -1.40 17.12 29.28
CA MET A 1 -0.19 16.76 28.51
C MET A 1 -0.58 16.84 27.05
N SER A 2 -0.05 17.81 26.30
CA SER A 2 -0.28 17.89 24.85
C SER A 2 0.61 16.83 24.20
N GLY A 3 0.09 15.62 24.04
CA GLY A 3 0.79 14.57 23.32
C GLY A 3 0.85 14.96 21.85
N ARG A 4 2.07 15.12 21.30
CA ARG A 4 2.26 15.24 19.85
C ARG A 4 1.64 14.00 19.20
N GLU A 5 0.82 14.20 18.19
CA GLU A 5 0.30 13.10 17.37
C GLU A 5 1.49 12.37 16.71
N PRO A 6 1.58 11.04 16.85
CA PRO A 6 2.60 10.27 16.16
C PRO A 6 2.41 10.37 14.63
N THR A 7 3.53 10.37 13.93
CA THR A 7 3.57 10.35 12.47
C THR A 7 3.19 8.97 11.93
N LEU A 8 2.74 8.92 10.67
CA LEU A 8 2.38 7.66 10.00
C LEU A 8 3.54 6.65 9.96
N GLN A 9 4.78 7.14 9.94
CA GLN A 9 5.97 6.30 9.99
C GLN A 9 6.15 5.61 11.35
N GLU A 10 5.69 6.23 12.44
CA GLU A 10 5.79 5.69 13.80
C GLU A 10 4.70 4.63 14.09
N PHE A 11 3.57 4.66 13.36
CA PHE A 11 2.47 3.70 13.55
C PHE A 11 2.76 2.30 13.04
N HIS A 12 3.59 2.16 12.00
CA HIS A 12 3.83 0.88 11.32
C HIS A 12 5.32 0.57 11.13
N PRO A 13 6.08 0.40 12.23
CA PRO A 13 7.50 0.07 12.16
C PRO A 13 7.77 -1.30 11.50
N ASP A 14 6.73 -2.13 11.39
CA ASP A 14 6.74 -3.45 10.76
C ASP A 14 6.56 -3.40 9.23
N ILE A 15 6.19 -2.25 8.67
CA ILE A 15 6.05 -2.04 7.23
C ILE A 15 7.32 -1.40 6.67
N ARG A 16 7.87 -2.03 5.64
CA ARG A 16 9.10 -1.60 4.97
C ARG A 16 9.02 -1.83 3.48
N ASP A 17 9.83 -1.10 2.73
CA ASP A 17 9.95 -1.29 1.28
C ASP A 17 10.72 -2.58 0.99
N ILE A 18 10.04 -3.55 0.39
CA ILE A 18 10.58 -4.86 0.03
C ILE A 18 10.90 -4.89 -1.46
N PRO A 19 12.11 -5.30 -1.87
CA PRO A 19 12.44 -5.51 -3.27
C PRO A 19 11.53 -6.56 -3.92
N LEU A 20 10.88 -6.21 -5.03
CA LEU A 20 9.93 -7.10 -5.71
C LEU A 20 10.61 -8.39 -6.23
N ASN A 21 11.90 -8.33 -6.57
CA ASN A 21 12.66 -9.50 -7.01
C ASN A 21 12.93 -10.54 -5.91
N MET A 22 12.75 -10.17 -4.63
CA MET A 22 12.86 -11.09 -3.49
C MET A 22 11.53 -11.79 -3.14
N ILE A 23 10.43 -11.32 -3.71
CA ILE A 23 9.10 -11.90 -3.48
C ILE A 23 8.92 -13.08 -4.43
N ASP A 24 8.48 -14.22 -3.91
CA ASP A 24 8.03 -15.36 -4.70
C ASP A 24 6.58 -15.15 -5.10
N LEU A 25 6.34 -15.09 -6.41
CA LEU A 25 5.03 -14.91 -7.03
C LEU A 25 4.64 -16.12 -7.88
N SER A 26 5.38 -17.22 -7.78
CA SER A 26 5.14 -18.43 -8.58
C SER A 26 3.78 -19.07 -8.32
N ASP A 27 3.17 -18.79 -7.16
CA ASP A 27 1.84 -19.26 -6.75
C ASP A 27 0.74 -18.20 -6.93
N SER A 28 1.03 -17.09 -7.61
CA SER A 28 0.04 -16.02 -7.85
C SER A 28 -1.21 -16.54 -8.57
N PRO A 29 -2.41 -16.30 -8.01
CA PRO A 29 -3.67 -16.63 -8.69
C PRO A 29 -4.03 -15.62 -9.78
N VAL A 30 -3.37 -14.46 -9.82
CA VAL A 30 -3.66 -13.37 -10.77
C VAL A 30 -2.99 -13.69 -12.10
N ARG A 31 -3.82 -13.86 -13.13
CA ARG A 31 -3.41 -14.21 -14.50
C ARG A 31 -3.78 -13.11 -15.48
N ASP A 32 -4.95 -12.51 -15.32
CA ASP A 32 -5.44 -11.46 -16.21
C ASP A 32 -6.36 -10.45 -15.49
N GLU A 33 -6.90 -9.51 -16.26
CA GLU A 33 -7.77 -8.45 -15.73
C GLU A 33 -9.10 -8.98 -15.18
N ALA A 34 -9.57 -10.16 -15.63
CA ALA A 34 -10.81 -10.73 -15.13
C ALA A 34 -10.71 -11.10 -13.65
N ASP A 35 -9.52 -11.38 -13.12
CA ASP A 35 -9.30 -11.73 -11.71
C ASP A 35 -9.56 -10.54 -10.74
N TYR A 36 -9.73 -9.32 -11.25
CA TYR A 36 -9.90 -8.07 -10.49
C TYR A 36 -11.36 -7.81 -10.13
N HIS A 37 -11.96 -8.68 -9.30
CA HIS A 37 -13.39 -8.61 -8.99
C HIS A 37 -13.79 -7.58 -7.92
N LYS A 38 -12.88 -7.21 -7.01
CA LYS A 38 -13.18 -6.29 -5.87
C LYS A 38 -12.92 -4.83 -6.20
N VAL A 39 -11.86 -4.59 -6.94
CA VAL A 39 -11.39 -3.28 -7.40
C VAL A 39 -10.86 -3.54 -8.79
N SER A 40 -11.26 -2.74 -9.77
CA SER A 40 -10.81 -2.92 -11.14
C SER A 40 -9.29 -2.71 -11.25
N LYS A 41 -8.67 -3.31 -12.26
CA LYS A 41 -7.23 -3.13 -12.53
C LYS A 41 -6.90 -1.64 -12.74
N ALA A 42 -7.73 -0.92 -13.50
CA ALA A 42 -7.57 0.52 -13.74
C ALA A 42 -7.58 1.34 -12.44
N GLU A 43 -8.49 1.05 -11.51
CA GLU A 43 -8.52 1.71 -10.21
C GLU A 43 -7.29 1.39 -9.37
N MET A 44 -6.77 0.16 -9.45
CA MET A 44 -5.56 -0.23 -8.75
C MET A 44 -4.32 0.51 -9.30
N VAL A 45 -4.20 0.60 -10.63
CA VAL A 45 -3.15 1.40 -11.30
C VAL A 45 -3.24 2.87 -10.87
N ALA A 46 -4.44 3.45 -10.84
CA ALA A 46 -4.65 4.82 -10.36
C ALA A 46 -4.23 4.98 -8.87
N GLY A 47 -4.45 3.95 -8.05
CA GLY A 47 -3.99 3.89 -6.67
C GLY A 47 -2.45 3.94 -6.54
N PHE A 48 -1.72 3.28 -7.44
CA PHE A 48 -0.25 3.34 -7.46
C PHE A 48 0.30 4.73 -7.80
N ALA A 49 -0.36 5.49 -8.66
CA ALA A 49 0.03 6.88 -8.92
C ALA A 49 -0.07 7.73 -7.63
N LYS A 50 -1.13 7.52 -6.84
CA LYS A 50 -1.35 8.19 -5.55
C LYS A 50 -0.40 7.70 -4.46
N LEU A 51 0.01 6.43 -4.52
CA LEU A 51 0.96 5.86 -3.55
C LEU A 51 2.28 6.65 -3.52
N THR A 52 2.78 7.11 -4.67
CA THR A 52 3.97 7.97 -4.72
C THR A 52 3.80 9.25 -3.91
N GLN A 53 2.62 9.89 -3.98
CA GLN A 53 2.32 11.09 -3.19
C GLN A 53 2.17 10.77 -1.70
N VAL A 54 1.51 9.66 -1.35
CA VAL A 54 1.41 9.18 0.04
C VAL A 54 2.79 8.93 0.64
N ARG A 55 3.69 8.26 -0.10
CA ARG A 55 5.08 8.02 0.33
C ARG A 55 5.80 9.33 0.65
N ARG A 56 5.63 10.34 -0.20
CA ARG A 56 6.19 11.67 0.04
C ARG A 56 5.66 12.29 1.32
N TRP A 57 4.35 12.25 1.55
CA TRP A 57 3.76 12.80 2.78
C TRP A 57 4.22 12.07 4.04
N ILE A 58 4.30 10.73 4.02
CA ILE A 58 4.85 9.94 5.12
C ILE A 58 6.30 10.38 5.41
N SER A 59 7.14 10.52 4.37
CA SER A 59 8.53 10.97 4.54
C SER A 59 8.67 12.40 5.06
N GLN A 60 7.63 13.21 4.92
CA GLN A 60 7.55 14.59 5.43
C GLN A 60 6.97 14.66 6.84
N GLY A 61 6.65 13.52 7.46
CA GLY A 61 6.09 13.45 8.81
C GLY A 61 4.59 13.73 8.87
N ALA A 62 3.84 13.44 7.81
CA ALA A 62 2.38 13.48 7.86
C ALA A 62 1.85 12.58 8.99
N THR A 63 0.77 13.03 9.61
CA THR A 63 0.03 12.30 10.65
C THR A 63 -1.26 11.69 10.08
N ASP A 64 -1.92 10.82 10.85
CA ASP A 64 -3.19 10.22 10.44
C ASP A 64 -4.28 11.27 10.29
N GLN A 65 -4.37 12.20 11.24
CA GLN A 65 -5.32 13.31 11.17
C GLN A 65 -5.11 14.16 9.91
N TRP A 66 -3.85 14.49 9.59
CA TRP A 66 -3.54 15.28 8.40
C TRP A 66 -3.98 14.58 7.11
N LEU A 67 -3.74 13.27 6.98
CA LEU A 67 -4.18 12.49 5.82
C LEU A 67 -5.71 12.37 5.74
N TYR A 68 -6.36 12.25 6.90
CA TYR A 68 -7.81 12.22 6.98
C TYR A 68 -8.43 13.54 6.51
N ASP A 69 -7.92 14.68 6.99
CA ASP A 69 -8.39 16.02 6.60
C ASP A 69 -8.20 16.26 5.10
N ALA A 70 -7.02 15.93 4.55
CA ALA A 70 -6.76 16.02 3.12
C ALA A 70 -7.69 15.13 2.27
N ALA A 71 -8.14 13.99 2.80
CA ALA A 71 -9.11 13.13 2.14
C ALA A 71 -10.54 13.68 2.21
N GLN A 72 -10.91 14.39 3.29
CA GLN A 72 -12.21 15.06 3.39
C GLN A 72 -12.31 16.22 2.40
N GLU A 73 -11.29 17.07 2.30
CA GLU A 73 -11.23 18.16 1.30
C GLU A 73 -11.38 17.60 -0.14
N ALA A 74 -10.70 16.49 -0.44
CA ALA A 74 -10.81 15.84 -1.75
C ALA A 74 -12.20 15.25 -2.02
N ARG A 75 -12.91 14.78 -0.99
CA ARG A 75 -14.30 14.28 -1.09
C ARG A 75 -15.28 15.40 -1.39
N GLU A 76 -15.12 16.56 -0.77
CA GLU A 76 -15.92 17.75 -1.08
C GLU A 76 -15.75 18.18 -2.54
N GLY A 77 -14.57 17.92 -3.13
CA GLY A 77 -14.28 18.07 -4.56
C GLY A 77 -14.74 16.92 -5.47
N GLY A 78 -15.44 15.90 -4.96
CA GLY A 78 -16.02 14.80 -5.74
C GLY A 78 -15.16 13.53 -5.85
N THR A 79 -14.07 13.40 -5.08
CA THR A 79 -13.25 12.17 -5.04
C THR A 79 -13.95 11.08 -4.23
N THR A 80 -14.04 9.85 -4.77
CA THR A 80 -14.60 8.72 -4.03
C THR A 80 -13.64 8.24 -2.93
N GLU A 81 -14.19 7.63 -1.87
CA GLU A 81 -13.39 7.10 -0.76
C GLU A 81 -12.32 6.10 -1.19
N ALA A 82 -12.68 5.18 -2.09
CA ALA A 82 -11.77 4.18 -2.64
C ALA A 82 -10.56 4.84 -3.34
N GLN A 83 -10.75 6.03 -3.87
CA GLN A 83 -9.76 6.84 -4.58
C GLN A 83 -9.06 7.86 -3.67
N SER A 84 -9.39 7.94 -2.38
CA SER A 84 -8.75 8.88 -1.46
C SER A 84 -7.33 8.46 -1.10
N HIS A 85 -6.44 9.44 -0.86
CA HIS A 85 -5.09 9.15 -0.38
C HIS A 85 -5.09 8.45 0.99
N TYR A 86 -6.10 8.72 1.83
CA TYR A 86 -6.30 8.01 3.10
C TYR A 86 -6.52 6.51 2.88
N ASN A 87 -7.37 6.13 1.91
CA ASN A 87 -7.54 4.72 1.56
C ASN A 87 -6.24 4.11 0.99
N ILE A 88 -5.51 4.84 0.15
CA ILE A 88 -4.20 4.40 -0.37
C ILE A 88 -3.21 4.16 0.76
N TYR A 89 -3.15 5.04 1.75
CA TYR A 89 -2.37 4.81 2.96
C TYR A 89 -2.82 3.53 3.67
N ARG A 90 -4.12 3.35 3.96
CA ARG A 90 -4.61 2.15 4.67
C ARG A 90 -4.30 0.84 3.97
N VAL A 91 -4.33 0.81 2.63
CA VAL A 91 -4.05 -0.42 1.86
C VAL A 91 -2.56 -0.71 1.66
N PHE A 92 -1.65 0.26 1.81
CA PHE A 92 -0.21 0.02 1.64
C PHE A 92 0.58 0.09 2.94
N TYR A 93 0.10 0.87 3.90
CA TYR A 93 0.77 1.18 5.16
C TYR A 93 -0.12 0.97 6.38
N GLY A 94 -1.39 0.58 6.24
CA GLY A 94 -2.29 0.32 7.38
C GLY A 94 -2.68 -1.16 7.51
N ASP A 95 -3.86 -1.40 8.09
CA ASP A 95 -4.36 -2.76 8.39
C ASP A 95 -4.46 -3.67 7.16
N ASN A 96 -4.63 -3.09 5.97
CA ASN A 96 -4.78 -3.82 4.72
C ASN A 96 -3.47 -3.93 3.93
N ALA A 97 -2.33 -3.56 4.52
CA ALA A 97 -1.02 -3.65 3.89
C ALA A 97 -0.75 -5.03 3.26
N ILE A 98 0.15 -5.04 2.28
CA ILE A 98 0.66 -6.30 1.74
C ILE A 98 1.40 -7.02 2.86
N VAL A 99 1.06 -8.28 3.11
CA VAL A 99 1.68 -9.12 4.14
C VAL A 99 2.50 -10.20 3.47
N LEU A 100 3.76 -10.28 3.88
CA LEU A 100 4.74 -11.24 3.40
C LEU A 100 5.29 -12.07 4.56
N GLU A 101 5.53 -13.34 4.29
CA GLU A 101 6.21 -14.27 5.18
C GLU A 101 7.67 -14.41 4.74
N ARG A 102 8.64 -14.23 5.65
CA ARG A 102 10.06 -14.46 5.32
C ARG A 102 10.37 -15.95 5.31
N VAL A 103 10.75 -16.50 4.15
CA VAL A 103 11.11 -17.91 3.96
C VAL A 103 12.53 -17.99 3.40
N GLY A 104 13.49 -18.28 4.29
CA GLY A 104 14.92 -18.21 3.94
C GLY A 104 15.32 -16.80 3.52
N ASP A 105 15.84 -16.66 2.30
CA ASP A 105 16.25 -15.38 1.72
C ASP A 105 15.18 -14.71 0.83
N ARG A 106 14.00 -15.33 0.72
CA ARG A 106 12.88 -14.83 -0.08
C ARG A 106 11.66 -14.52 0.79
N TYR A 107 10.65 -13.96 0.16
CA TYR A 107 9.36 -13.68 0.77
C TYR A 107 8.25 -14.46 0.07
N ARG A 108 7.43 -15.18 0.84
CA ARG A 108 6.17 -15.75 0.37
C ARG A 108 5.05 -14.73 0.59
N VAL A 109 4.11 -14.64 -0.35
CA VAL A 109 2.97 -13.73 -0.26
C VAL A 109 1.87 -14.36 0.59
N LEU A 110 1.35 -13.61 1.57
CA LEU A 110 0.17 -14.01 2.35
C LEU A 110 -1.09 -13.27 1.90
N ASN A 111 -0.95 -12.04 1.40
CA ASN A 111 -2.03 -11.31 0.75
C ASN A 111 -1.51 -10.32 -0.31
N GLY A 112 -2.42 -9.76 -1.10
CA GLY A 112 -2.10 -8.62 -1.97
C GLY A 112 -1.54 -8.95 -3.35
N TYR A 113 -1.70 -10.18 -3.85
CA TYR A 113 -1.27 -10.57 -5.21
C TYR A 113 -1.66 -9.58 -6.31
N HIS A 114 -2.92 -9.09 -6.34
CA HIS A 114 -3.34 -8.10 -7.34
C HIS A 114 -2.49 -6.83 -7.34
N ARG A 115 -2.10 -6.35 -6.15
CA ARG A 115 -1.23 -5.17 -6.00
C ARG A 115 0.18 -5.47 -6.45
N LEU A 116 0.71 -6.64 -6.12
CA LEU A 116 2.04 -7.07 -6.56
C LEU A 116 2.11 -7.23 -8.08
N ALA A 117 1.08 -7.80 -8.70
CA ALA A 117 0.97 -7.92 -10.14
C ALA A 117 0.97 -6.55 -10.83
N VAL A 118 0.16 -5.59 -10.33
CA VAL A 118 0.15 -4.22 -10.85
C VAL A 118 1.50 -3.53 -10.63
N ALA A 119 2.14 -3.71 -9.48
CA ALA A 119 3.45 -3.14 -9.21
C ALA A 119 4.52 -3.61 -10.22
N GLN A 120 4.52 -4.91 -10.55
CA GLN A 120 5.41 -5.47 -11.57
C GLN A 120 5.15 -4.89 -12.96
N GLU A 121 3.88 -4.81 -13.35
CA GLU A 121 3.48 -4.25 -14.65
C GLU A 121 3.88 -2.78 -14.79
N LEU A 122 3.77 -2.00 -13.71
CA LEU A 122 4.18 -0.60 -13.66
C LEU A 122 5.71 -0.42 -13.51
N GLY A 123 6.49 -1.50 -13.45
CA GLY A 123 7.95 -1.44 -13.36
C GLY A 123 8.47 -0.93 -12.02
N TRP A 124 7.70 -1.06 -10.94
CA TRP A 124 8.19 -0.76 -9.60
C TRP A 124 9.32 -1.74 -9.22
N THR A 125 10.24 -1.29 -8.36
CA THR A 125 11.35 -2.12 -7.87
C THR A 125 11.18 -2.53 -6.41
N THR A 126 10.46 -1.72 -5.63
CA THR A 126 10.14 -1.99 -4.23
C THR A 126 8.67 -1.74 -3.95
N ILE A 127 8.13 -2.39 -2.92
CA ILE A 127 6.75 -2.24 -2.48
C ILE A 127 6.69 -2.18 -0.95
N PRO A 128 5.89 -1.28 -0.34
CA PRO A 128 5.66 -1.33 1.10
C PRO A 128 4.88 -2.59 1.46
N ALA A 129 5.45 -3.36 2.39
CA ALA A 129 4.84 -4.56 2.91
C ALA A 129 5.20 -4.79 4.38
N LYS A 130 4.25 -5.36 5.12
CA LYS A 130 4.44 -5.93 6.43
C LYS A 130 5.13 -7.28 6.29
N VAL A 131 6.23 -7.49 7.00
CA VAL A 131 6.92 -8.78 7.03
C VAL A 131 6.68 -9.47 8.37
N ILE A 132 6.19 -10.70 8.32
CA ILE A 132 6.14 -11.59 9.48
C ILE A 132 7.27 -12.62 9.39
N ASN A 133 7.88 -12.93 10.53
CA ASN A 133 8.86 -14.00 10.65
C ASN A 133 8.15 -15.25 11.14
N SER A 134 8.29 -16.35 10.41
CA SER A 134 7.85 -17.69 10.81
C SER A 134 8.88 -18.36 11.72
#